data_AF-A0A9D4Z9S9-F1
#
_entry.id   AF-A0A9D4Z9S9-F1
#
_cell.length_a   1.000
_cell.length_b   1.000
_cell.length_c   1.000
_cell.angle_alpha   90.00
_cell.angle_beta   90.00
_cell.angle_gamma   90.00
#
_symmetry.space_group_name_H-M   'P 1'
#
loop_
_entity.id
_entity.type
_entity.pdbx_description
1 polymer ?
#
loop_
_entity_poly.entity_id
_entity_poly.type
_entity_poly.pdbx_seq_one_letter_code
_entity_poly.pdbx_strand_id
1 'polypeptide(L)'
;LEHIERFGTCRLQALKDLGARRIFEAYQWVQDHQHEFQRDVHGAILLEVNLLNQDYAAYLEGQVPDYLWKAFVTDSPHDQNLLNMNLKKFRVPVLNFVPSPDDPSPSLTTQMQGLGIQARLIDVFTAPPTVKKILRTVAMLDHSFIGTSETNRQANQASKLGVMDLWTPENHYRWQAPRYGCHISANVVLVKPARIFSQSADTREQRELQQKKLVVEETLGSINNESRHQSGE
;
A
#
# COMPACT_ATOMS: atom_id res chain seq x y z
N LEU A 1 18.68 7.62 5.31
CA LEU A 1 19.06 6.29 4.79
C LEU A 1 18.56 5.18 5.73
N GLU A 2 18.90 5.20 7.03
CA GLU A 2 18.39 4.22 8.02
C GLU A 2 16.86 4.10 8.10
N HIS A 3 16.11 5.19 7.87
CA HIS A 3 14.65 5.16 7.91
C HIS A 3 14.05 4.36 6.73
N ILE A 4 14.70 4.40 5.56
CA ILE A 4 14.26 3.69 4.34
C ILE A 4 14.51 2.18 4.48
N GLU A 5 15.67 1.79 5.02
CA GLU A 5 16.00 0.38 5.32
C GLU A 5 15.06 -0.23 6.38
N ARG A 6 14.66 0.58 7.38
CA ARG A 6 13.73 0.15 8.45
C ARG A 6 12.31 -0.10 7.95
N PHE A 7 11.75 0.77 7.10
CA PHE A 7 10.44 0.53 6.48
C PHE A 7 10.47 -0.65 5.52
N GLY A 8 11.57 -0.82 4.79
CA GLY A 8 11.77 -1.95 3.90
C GLY A 8 11.67 -3.30 4.63
N THR A 9 12.30 -3.40 5.80
CA THR A 9 12.32 -4.65 6.57
C THR A 9 10.93 -5.06 7.08
N CYS A 10 10.14 -4.12 7.60
CA CYS A 10 8.79 -4.42 8.09
C CYS A 10 7.84 -4.81 6.95
N ARG A 11 7.93 -4.12 5.81
CA ARG A 11 7.12 -4.43 4.63
C ARG A 11 7.49 -5.75 3.98
N LEU A 12 8.78 -6.10 3.93
CA LEU A 12 9.23 -7.41 3.49
C LEU A 12 8.70 -8.53 4.39
N GLN A 13 8.60 -8.29 5.70
CA GLN A 13 7.97 -9.23 6.63
C GLN A 13 6.47 -9.36 6.35
N ALA A 14 5.75 -8.27 6.09
CA ALA A 14 4.34 -8.32 5.69
C ALA A 14 4.14 -9.12 4.38
N LEU A 15 5.03 -8.97 3.39
CA LEU A 15 4.97 -9.76 2.16
C LEU A 15 5.20 -11.26 2.39
N LYS A 16 6.07 -11.60 3.35
CA LYS A 16 6.29 -12.99 3.78
C LYS A 16 5.02 -13.59 4.38
N ASP A 17 4.31 -12.83 5.21
CA ASP A 17 3.04 -13.24 5.82
C ASP A 17 1.92 -13.38 4.78
N LEU A 18 1.95 -12.60 3.70
CA LEU A 18 1.09 -12.76 2.52
C LEU A 18 1.45 -13.97 1.65
N GLY A 19 2.40 -14.81 2.06
CA GLY A 19 2.77 -16.06 1.40
C GLY A 19 3.99 -15.98 0.48
N ALA A 20 4.64 -14.82 0.32
CA ALA A 20 5.92 -14.73 -0.38
C ALA A 20 7.09 -15.11 0.55
N ARG A 21 7.18 -16.41 0.89
CA ARG A 21 8.12 -16.93 1.89
C ARG A 21 9.58 -16.55 1.64
N ARG A 22 9.95 -16.39 0.37
CA ARG A 22 11.32 -16.11 -0.09
C ARG A 22 11.50 -14.70 -0.68
N ILE A 23 10.65 -13.76 -0.27
CA ILE A 23 10.66 -12.39 -0.80
C ILE A 23 11.94 -11.63 -0.47
N PHE A 24 12.56 -11.91 0.69
CA PHE A 24 13.83 -11.31 1.09
C PHE A 24 14.95 -11.74 0.15
N GLU A 25 15.06 -13.04 -0.16
CA GLU A 25 16.08 -13.53 -1.09
C GLU A 25 15.83 -13.04 -2.52
N ALA A 26 14.57 -12.94 -2.94
CA ALA A 26 14.22 -12.35 -4.23
C ALA A 26 14.63 -10.88 -4.32
N TYR A 27 14.30 -10.09 -3.29
CA TYR A 27 14.65 -8.68 -3.24
C TYR A 27 16.18 -8.48 -3.22
N GLN A 28 16.90 -9.22 -2.37
CA GLN A 28 18.36 -9.15 -2.31
C GLN A 28 18.99 -9.51 -3.67
N TRP A 29 18.51 -10.57 -4.32
CA TRP A 29 19.01 -10.95 -5.64
C TRP A 29 18.82 -9.83 -6.66
N VAL A 30 17.64 -9.19 -6.68
CA VAL A 30 17.38 -8.05 -7.58
C VAL A 30 18.30 -6.88 -7.27
N GLN A 31 18.58 -6.58 -5.99
CA GLN A 31 19.52 -5.52 -5.62
C GLN A 31 20.97 -5.84 -6.04
N ASP A 32 21.42 -7.08 -5.86
CA ASP A 32 22.78 -7.51 -6.21
C ASP A 32 23.01 -7.50 -7.74
N HIS A 33 21.97 -7.77 -8.53
CA HIS A 33 22.04 -7.91 -10.00
C HIS A 33 21.50 -6.66 -10.71
N GLN A 34 21.39 -5.51 -10.03
CA GLN A 34 20.93 -4.24 -10.64
C GLN A 34 21.72 -3.86 -11.89
N HIS A 35 23.02 -4.16 -11.89
CA HIS A 35 23.95 -3.87 -12.97
C HIS A 35 23.75 -4.75 -14.22
N GLU A 36 22.99 -5.83 -14.13
CA GLU A 36 22.70 -6.74 -15.25
C GLU A 36 21.44 -6.32 -16.03
N PHE A 37 20.60 -5.47 -15.45
CA PHE A 37 19.38 -5.01 -16.09
C PHE A 37 19.65 -3.87 -17.08
N GLN A 38 18.90 -3.86 -18.17
CA GLN A 38 18.94 -2.79 -19.16
C GLN A 38 18.18 -1.54 -18.70
N ARG A 39 17.17 -1.72 -17.84
CA ARG A 39 16.32 -0.67 -17.29
C ARG A 39 16.06 -0.87 -15.80
N ASP A 40 15.48 0.15 -15.18
CA ASP A 40 15.14 0.13 -13.76
C ASP A 40 14.07 -0.94 -13.49
N VAL A 41 14.41 -1.85 -12.57
CA VAL A 41 13.48 -2.86 -12.05
C VAL A 41 12.91 -2.34 -10.73
N HIS A 42 11.59 -2.13 -10.68
CA HIS A 42 10.92 -1.68 -9.47
C HIS A 42 10.32 -2.85 -8.71
N GLY A 43 10.48 -2.87 -7.39
CA GLY A 43 9.72 -3.75 -6.52
C GLY A 43 10.53 -4.42 -5.41
N ALA A 44 9.88 -5.19 -4.53
CA ALA A 44 8.46 -5.52 -4.54
C ALA A 44 7.55 -4.28 -4.42
N ILE A 45 6.44 -4.21 -5.16
CA ILE A 45 5.59 -2.99 -5.26
C ILE A 45 5.23 -2.38 -3.90
N LEU A 46 5.02 -3.19 -2.86
CA LEU A 46 4.74 -2.68 -1.52
C LEU A 46 5.83 -1.76 -0.96
N LEU A 47 7.09 -1.98 -1.32
CA LEU A 47 8.23 -1.17 -0.90
C LEU A 47 8.24 0.21 -1.57
N GLU A 48 7.71 0.27 -2.80
CA GLU A 48 7.71 1.46 -3.63
C GLU A 48 6.55 2.42 -3.31
N VAL A 49 5.51 1.94 -2.61
CA VAL A 49 4.29 2.69 -2.32
C VAL A 49 4.35 3.34 -0.93
N ASN A 50 4.14 4.65 -0.86
CA ASN A 50 4.09 5.39 0.39
C ASN A 50 2.78 6.15 0.53
N LEU A 51 2.01 5.79 1.57
CA LEU A 51 0.75 6.45 1.91
C LEU A 51 1.01 7.76 2.66
N LEU A 52 0.29 8.81 2.29
CA LEU A 52 0.34 10.10 3.00
C LEU A 52 -0.52 10.08 4.26
N ASN A 53 -1.69 9.44 4.20
CA ASN A 53 -2.57 9.21 5.34
C ASN A 53 -2.80 7.69 5.52
N GLN A 54 -2.53 7.19 6.73
CA GLN A 54 -2.72 5.79 7.09
C GLN A 54 -4.20 5.37 7.15
N ASP A 55 -5.14 6.31 7.31
CA ASP A 55 -6.58 6.01 7.27
C ASP A 55 -7.00 5.39 5.92
N TYR A 56 -6.27 5.72 4.85
CA TYR A 56 -6.53 5.21 3.51
C TYR A 56 -5.79 3.91 3.19
N ALA A 57 -4.99 3.38 4.13
CA ALA A 57 -4.30 2.11 3.97
C ALA A 57 -5.28 0.98 3.69
N ALA A 58 -6.37 0.92 4.45
CA ALA A 58 -7.39 -0.10 4.32
C ALA A 58 -8.03 -0.11 2.93
N TYR A 59 -8.24 1.09 2.36
CA TYR A 59 -8.83 1.25 1.03
C TYR A 59 -7.86 0.79 -0.05
N LEU A 60 -6.59 1.16 0.07
CA LEU A 60 -5.58 0.77 -0.89
C LEU A 60 -5.33 -0.75 -0.88
N GLU A 61 -5.24 -1.36 0.30
CA GLU A 61 -5.12 -2.83 0.43
C GLU A 61 -6.34 -3.56 -0.10
N GLY A 62 -7.54 -3.04 0.14
CA GLY A 62 -8.78 -3.64 -0.34
C GLY A 62 -8.96 -3.53 -1.85
N GLN A 63 -8.43 -2.47 -2.48
CA GLN A 63 -8.55 -2.26 -3.92
C GLN A 63 -7.50 -3.03 -4.71
N VAL A 64 -6.27 -3.11 -4.20
CA VAL A 64 -5.14 -3.71 -4.93
C VAL A 64 -5.06 -5.22 -4.68
N PRO A 65 -5.03 -6.06 -5.73
CA PRO A 65 -4.88 -7.50 -5.57
C PRO A 65 -3.59 -7.90 -4.85
N ASP A 66 -3.68 -8.87 -3.94
CA ASP A 66 -2.56 -9.32 -3.08
C ASP A 66 -1.28 -9.70 -3.85
N TYR A 67 -1.41 -10.29 -5.04
CA TYR A 67 -0.25 -10.70 -5.83
C TYR A 67 0.56 -9.51 -6.30
N LEU A 68 -0.08 -8.35 -6.49
CA LEU A 68 0.55 -7.15 -7.01
C LEU A 68 1.55 -6.58 -5.99
N TRP A 69 1.21 -6.62 -4.69
CA TRP A 69 2.12 -6.18 -3.63
C TRP A 69 3.47 -6.91 -3.63
N LYS A 70 3.46 -8.18 -4.05
CA LYS A 70 4.62 -9.07 -4.12
C LYS A 70 5.37 -8.98 -5.46
N ALA A 71 4.85 -8.23 -6.43
CA ALA A 71 5.37 -8.25 -7.78
C ALA A 71 6.61 -7.37 -7.97
N PHE A 72 7.50 -7.82 -8.86
CA PHE A 72 8.55 -7.01 -9.45
C PHE A 72 8.13 -6.56 -10.84
N VAL A 73 8.52 -5.36 -11.21
CA VAL A 73 8.07 -4.65 -12.40
C VAL A 73 9.27 -4.25 -13.23
N THR A 74 9.16 -4.48 -14.53
CA THR A 74 10.08 -3.95 -15.53
C THR A 74 9.31 -3.56 -16.78
N ASP A 75 9.87 -2.65 -17.58
CA ASP A 75 9.38 -2.25 -18.89
C ASP A 75 10.19 -2.86 -20.05
N SER A 76 11.21 -3.68 -19.74
CA SER A 76 12.07 -4.36 -20.70
C SER A 76 11.72 -5.84 -20.80
N PRO A 77 11.37 -6.37 -22.00
CA PRO A 77 11.19 -7.80 -22.21
C PRO A 77 12.46 -8.64 -21.90
N HIS A 78 13.65 -8.04 -22.06
CA HIS A 78 14.91 -8.70 -21.73
C HIS A 78 15.04 -8.91 -20.22
N ASP A 79 14.86 -7.83 -19.46
CA ASP A 79 14.93 -7.87 -17.99
C ASP A 79 13.81 -8.73 -17.41
N GLN A 80 12.63 -8.73 -18.04
CA GLN A 80 11.53 -9.62 -17.68
C GLN A 80 11.95 -11.09 -17.76
N ASN A 81 12.65 -11.48 -18.83
CA ASN A 81 13.14 -12.84 -18.98
C ASN A 81 14.19 -13.17 -17.92
N LEU A 82 15.14 -12.26 -17.66
CA LEU A 82 16.15 -12.43 -16.61
C LEU A 82 15.51 -12.63 -15.23
N LEU A 83 14.53 -11.79 -14.89
CA LEU A 83 13.76 -11.86 -13.65
C LEU A 83 12.94 -13.16 -13.59
N ASN A 84 12.24 -13.54 -14.66
CA ASN A 84 11.46 -14.78 -14.67
C ASN A 84 12.34 -16.02 -14.49
N MET A 85 13.51 -16.07 -15.12
CA MET A 85 14.43 -17.21 -15.01
C MET A 85 14.99 -17.33 -13.58
N ASN A 86 15.40 -16.21 -12.98
CA ASN A 86 16.07 -16.22 -11.68
C ASN A 86 15.12 -16.17 -10.49
N LEU A 87 13.98 -15.49 -10.61
CA LEU A 87 13.02 -15.30 -9.52
C LEU A 87 11.98 -16.40 -9.40
N LYS A 88 11.83 -17.28 -10.42
CA LYS A 88 10.91 -18.43 -10.37
C LYS A 88 11.15 -19.33 -9.16
N LYS A 89 12.41 -19.50 -8.73
CA LYS A 89 12.78 -20.29 -7.53
C LYS A 89 12.28 -19.66 -6.22
N PHE A 90 12.01 -18.37 -6.21
CA PHE A 90 11.48 -17.64 -5.06
C PHE A 90 9.95 -17.53 -5.07
N ARG A 91 9.29 -17.94 -6.17
CA ARG A 91 7.83 -17.89 -6.36
C ARG A 91 7.23 -16.48 -6.20
N VAL A 92 7.95 -15.47 -6.68
CA VAL A 92 7.47 -14.08 -6.72
C VAL A 92 6.98 -13.74 -8.13
N PRO A 93 5.87 -12.98 -8.26
CA PRO A 93 5.37 -12.57 -9.57
C PRO A 93 6.27 -11.52 -10.22
N VAL A 94 6.42 -11.62 -11.54
CA VAL A 94 7.13 -10.63 -12.37
C VAL A 94 6.13 -10.10 -13.39
N LEU A 95 5.99 -8.78 -13.44
CA LEU A 95 5.12 -8.09 -14.36
C LEU A 95 5.96 -7.32 -15.37
N ASN A 96 5.63 -7.49 -16.64
CA ASN A 96 6.14 -6.61 -17.69
C ASN A 96 5.07 -5.56 -17.96
N PHE A 97 5.48 -4.31 -17.85
CA PHE A 97 4.61 -3.18 -18.08
C PHE A 97 5.11 -2.37 -19.27
N VAL A 98 4.42 -2.55 -20.40
CA VAL A 98 4.58 -1.68 -21.56
C VAL A 98 3.63 -0.49 -21.38
N PRO A 99 4.12 0.76 -21.38
CA PRO A 99 3.25 1.92 -21.24
C PRO A 99 2.22 1.98 -22.36
N SER A 100 0.93 1.86 -22.01
CA SER A 100 -0.16 2.23 -22.91
C SER A 100 -0.32 3.76 -22.95
N PRO A 101 -0.81 4.37 -24.05
CA PRO A 101 -1.31 5.74 -24.02
C PRO A 101 -2.26 5.93 -22.83
N ASP A 102 -2.11 7.06 -22.14
CA ASP A 102 -2.91 7.34 -20.95
C ASP A 102 -4.34 7.68 -21.36
N ASP A 103 -5.29 6.82 -20.97
CA ASP A 103 -6.69 7.18 -21.02
C ASP A 103 -6.94 8.38 -20.09
N PRO A 104 -7.90 9.26 -20.39
CA PRO A 104 -8.25 10.34 -19.47
C PRO A 104 -8.84 9.75 -18.18
N SER A 105 -8.15 9.96 -17.05
CA SER A 105 -8.71 9.64 -15.74
C SER A 105 -9.89 10.56 -15.40
N PRO A 106 -10.94 10.07 -14.74
CA PRO A 106 -12.04 10.93 -14.30
C PRO A 106 -11.51 11.96 -13.29
N SER A 107 -11.88 13.21 -13.51
CA SER A 107 -11.54 14.33 -12.61
C SER A 107 -12.57 14.44 -11.49
N LEU A 108 -12.12 14.85 -10.32
CA LEU A 108 -13.01 15.14 -9.20
C LEU A 108 -13.81 16.41 -9.51
N THR A 109 -15.15 16.31 -9.53
CA THR A 109 -16.04 17.43 -9.84
C THR A 109 -16.51 18.13 -8.56
N THR A 110 -16.94 19.39 -8.67
CA THR A 110 -17.51 20.15 -7.54
C THR A 110 -18.75 19.48 -6.95
N GLN A 111 -19.56 18.80 -7.78
CA GLN A 111 -20.73 18.04 -7.31
C GLN A 111 -20.31 16.84 -6.46
N MET A 112 -19.26 16.13 -6.86
CA MET A 112 -18.71 15.02 -6.08
C MET A 112 -18.16 15.51 -4.74
N GLN A 113 -17.45 16.65 -4.75
CA GLN A 113 -16.97 17.29 -3.52
C GLN A 113 -18.11 17.74 -2.60
N GLY A 114 -19.19 18.27 -3.17
CA GLY A 114 -20.41 18.63 -2.42
C GLY A 114 -21.09 17.44 -1.75
N LEU A 115 -20.94 16.24 -2.30
CA LEU A 115 -21.40 14.99 -1.69
C LEU A 115 -20.42 14.41 -0.65
N GLY A 116 -19.30 15.09 -0.42
CA GLY A 116 -18.25 14.65 0.51
C GLY A 116 -17.23 13.69 -0.09
N ILE A 117 -17.14 13.58 -1.42
CA ILE A 117 -16.05 12.84 -2.09
C ILE A 117 -14.81 13.75 -2.10
N GLN A 118 -13.76 13.32 -1.42
CA GLN A 118 -12.61 14.16 -1.11
C GLN A 118 -11.46 13.99 -2.11
N ALA A 119 -11.22 12.75 -2.55
CA ALA A 119 -10.05 12.42 -3.36
C ALA A 119 -10.29 11.15 -4.18
N ARG A 120 -9.34 10.85 -5.08
CA ARG A 120 -9.22 9.54 -5.73
C ARG A 120 -8.15 8.73 -5.03
N LEU A 121 -8.27 7.40 -5.10
CA LEU A 121 -7.33 6.50 -4.45
C LEU A 121 -5.92 6.58 -5.07
N ILE A 122 -5.81 6.93 -6.35
CA ILE A 122 -4.52 7.20 -7.02
C ILE A 122 -3.77 8.43 -6.47
N ASP A 123 -4.48 9.37 -5.85
CA ASP A 123 -3.91 10.66 -5.40
C ASP A 123 -3.40 10.61 -3.95
N VAL A 124 -3.77 9.59 -3.17
CA VAL A 124 -3.46 9.52 -1.73
C VAL A 124 -2.13 8.84 -1.38
N PHE A 125 -1.38 8.40 -2.38
CA PHE A 125 -0.07 7.78 -2.20
C PHE A 125 0.95 8.25 -3.24
N THR A 126 2.22 8.13 -2.87
CA THR A 126 3.37 8.38 -3.74
C THR A 126 4.04 7.05 -4.10
N ALA A 127 4.51 6.95 -5.34
CA ALA A 127 5.24 5.81 -5.88
C ALA A 127 5.98 6.23 -7.16
N PRO A 128 6.98 5.47 -7.63
CA PRO A 128 7.59 5.67 -8.94
C PRO A 128 6.53 5.70 -10.06
N PRO A 129 6.69 6.51 -11.12
CA PRO A 129 5.69 6.65 -12.18
C PRO A 129 5.26 5.32 -12.80
N THR A 130 6.20 4.41 -13.02
CA THR A 130 5.95 3.06 -13.54
C THR A 130 5.03 2.25 -12.62
N VAL A 131 5.32 2.25 -11.32
CA VAL A 131 4.51 1.56 -10.31
C VAL A 131 3.12 2.18 -10.21
N LYS A 132 3.04 3.52 -10.19
CA LYS A 132 1.78 4.25 -10.10
C LYS A 132 0.88 3.96 -11.31
N LYS A 133 1.46 3.87 -12.51
CA LYS A 133 0.74 3.53 -13.74
C LYS A 133 0.24 2.08 -13.76
N ILE A 134 1.03 1.13 -13.24
CA ILE A 134 0.57 -0.27 -13.09
C ILE A 134 -0.58 -0.37 -12.11
N LEU A 135 -0.46 0.25 -10.95
CA LEU A 135 -1.51 0.27 -9.94
C LEU A 135 -2.79 0.88 -10.51
N ARG A 136 -2.66 1.96 -11.28
CA ARG A 136 -3.76 2.55 -12.05
C ARG A 136 -4.38 1.56 -13.03
N THR A 137 -3.60 0.90 -13.89
CA THR A 137 -4.13 -0.01 -14.91
C THR A 137 -4.74 -1.29 -14.32
N VAL A 138 -4.10 -1.90 -13.33
CA VAL A 138 -4.49 -3.21 -12.78
C VAL A 138 -5.58 -3.08 -11.73
N ALA A 139 -5.50 -2.07 -10.85
CA ALA A 139 -6.43 -1.88 -9.74
C ALA A 139 -7.42 -0.73 -9.95
N MET A 140 -7.39 -0.03 -11.10
CA MET A 140 -8.30 1.06 -11.45
C MET A 140 -8.38 2.15 -10.36
N LEU A 141 -7.25 2.47 -9.75
CA LEU A 141 -7.18 3.40 -8.61
C LEU A 141 -7.61 4.83 -8.97
N ASP A 142 -7.56 5.20 -10.24
CA ASP A 142 -8.00 6.50 -10.75
C ASP A 142 -9.53 6.60 -10.91
N HIS A 143 -10.22 5.45 -10.97
CA HIS A 143 -11.68 5.35 -11.00
C HIS A 143 -12.27 5.03 -9.62
N SER A 144 -11.42 4.87 -8.61
CA SER A 144 -11.80 4.59 -7.23
C SER A 144 -11.75 5.87 -6.41
N PHE A 145 -12.88 6.26 -5.83
CA PHE A 145 -13.02 7.52 -5.09
C PHE A 145 -13.05 7.29 -3.58
N ILE A 146 -12.68 8.31 -2.82
CA ILE A 146 -12.70 8.30 -1.35
C ILE A 146 -13.74 9.32 -0.89
N GLY A 147 -14.74 8.83 -0.16
CA GLY A 147 -15.81 9.60 0.46
C GLY A 147 -15.73 9.59 1.97
N THR A 148 -16.51 10.48 2.58
CA THR A 148 -16.65 10.59 4.03
C THR A 148 -17.79 9.70 4.56
N SER A 149 -17.98 9.65 5.87
CA SER A 149 -19.18 9.07 6.49
C SER A 149 -20.48 9.75 6.03
N GLU A 150 -20.43 11.02 5.61
CA GLU A 150 -21.59 11.68 4.99
C GLU A 150 -21.90 11.06 3.62
N THR A 151 -20.87 10.86 2.80
CA THR A 151 -21.02 10.22 1.49
C THR A 151 -21.54 8.79 1.62
N ASN A 152 -21.15 8.06 2.69
CA ASN A 152 -21.68 6.73 3.01
C ASN A 152 -23.21 6.75 3.19
N ARG A 153 -23.74 7.73 3.93
CA ARG A 153 -25.20 7.91 4.10
C ARG A 153 -25.93 8.23 2.80
N GLN A 154 -25.24 8.87 1.86
CA GLN A 154 -25.79 9.32 0.58
C GLN A 154 -25.19 8.58 -0.62
N ALA A 155 -24.71 7.34 -0.46
CA ALA A 155 -23.94 6.63 -1.48
C ALA A 155 -24.71 6.44 -2.81
N ASN A 156 -26.04 6.33 -2.75
CA ASN A 156 -26.90 6.26 -3.94
C ASN A 156 -26.88 7.53 -4.80
N GLN A 157 -26.46 8.67 -4.26
CA GLN A 157 -26.25 9.89 -5.04
C GLN A 157 -24.90 9.85 -5.76
N ALA A 158 -23.88 9.21 -5.18
CA ALA A 158 -22.56 9.09 -5.81
C ALA A 158 -22.67 8.32 -7.13
N SER A 159 -23.45 7.24 -7.18
CA SER A 159 -23.68 6.48 -8.41
C SER A 159 -24.39 7.30 -9.50
N LYS A 160 -25.27 8.25 -9.13
CA LYS A 160 -25.92 9.17 -10.07
C LYS A 160 -24.96 10.18 -10.67
N LEU A 161 -23.86 10.48 -9.97
CA LEU A 161 -22.78 11.33 -10.46
C LEU A 161 -21.77 10.56 -11.33
N GLY A 162 -22.05 9.29 -11.65
CA GLY A 162 -21.17 8.44 -12.46
C GLY A 162 -20.06 7.74 -11.67
N VAL A 163 -20.08 7.78 -10.34
CA VAL A 163 -19.11 7.07 -9.50
C VAL A 163 -19.46 5.58 -9.46
N MET A 164 -18.51 4.74 -9.89
CA MET A 164 -18.71 3.29 -9.95
C MET A 164 -17.95 2.53 -8.85
N ASP A 165 -16.93 3.13 -8.25
CA ASP A 165 -16.17 2.55 -7.14
C ASP A 165 -15.91 3.65 -6.08
N LEU A 166 -16.40 3.43 -4.86
CA LEU A 166 -16.35 4.40 -3.75
C LEU A 166 -15.96 3.71 -2.44
N TRP A 167 -14.88 4.20 -1.85
CA TRP A 167 -14.42 3.86 -0.52
C TRP A 167 -14.92 4.88 0.50
N THR A 168 -15.45 4.41 1.62
CA THR A 168 -15.83 5.22 2.78
C THR A 168 -15.28 4.57 4.05
N PRO A 169 -15.25 5.26 5.22
CA PRO A 169 -14.74 4.67 6.47
C PRO A 169 -15.39 3.35 6.87
N GLU A 170 -16.64 3.13 6.46
CA GLU A 170 -17.41 1.97 6.86
C GLU A 170 -17.52 0.94 5.73
N ASN A 171 -17.77 1.39 4.50
CA ASN A 171 -18.13 0.55 3.38
C ASN A 171 -17.34 0.86 2.11
N HIS A 172 -17.10 -0.19 1.33
CA HIS A 172 -16.69 -0.15 -0.06
C HIS A 172 -17.90 -0.44 -0.95
N TYR A 173 -18.23 0.51 -1.81
CA TYR A 173 -19.32 0.41 -2.77
C TYR A 173 -18.75 0.19 -4.17
N ARG A 174 -19.23 -0.86 -4.84
CA ARG A 174 -18.96 -1.10 -6.25
C ARG A 174 -20.27 -1.23 -7.01
N TRP A 175 -20.52 -0.30 -7.91
CA TRP A 175 -21.67 -0.32 -8.79
C TRP A 175 -21.30 -1.00 -10.11
N GLN A 176 -22.25 -1.78 -10.61
CA GLN A 176 -22.14 -2.44 -11.90
C GLN A 176 -23.39 -2.12 -12.71
N ALA A 177 -23.17 -1.49 -13.86
CA ALA A 177 -24.19 -1.37 -14.88
C ALA A 177 -24.37 -2.75 -15.54
N PRO A 178 -25.60 -3.30 -15.58
CA PRO A 178 -25.86 -4.58 -16.21
C PRO A 178 -25.61 -4.48 -17.72
N ARG A 179 -25.08 -5.56 -18.32
CA ARG A 179 -24.87 -5.64 -19.79
C ARG A 179 -26.19 -5.63 -20.56
N TYR A 180 -27.26 -6.13 -19.95
CA TYR A 180 -28.59 -6.26 -20.53
C TYR A 180 -29.64 -5.81 -19.50
N GLY A 181 -29.76 -4.50 -19.26
CA GLY A 181 -30.75 -3.97 -18.33
C GLY A 181 -30.58 -2.48 -18.05
N CYS A 182 -31.54 -1.90 -17.32
CA CYS A 182 -31.58 -0.49 -16.95
C CYS A 182 -31.30 -0.22 -15.46
N HIS A 183 -31.08 -1.27 -14.66
CA HIS A 183 -30.92 -1.14 -13.20
C HIS A 183 -29.47 -1.37 -12.76
N ILE A 184 -28.85 -0.34 -12.17
CA ILE A 184 -27.51 -0.43 -11.60
C ILE A 184 -27.58 -1.25 -10.32
N SER A 185 -26.77 -2.31 -10.24
CA SER A 185 -26.62 -3.10 -9.01
C SER A 185 -25.44 -2.58 -8.20
N ALA A 186 -25.52 -2.67 -6.87
CA ALA A 186 -24.46 -2.25 -5.96
C ALA A 186 -23.99 -3.47 -5.14
N ASN A 187 -22.69 -3.72 -5.13
CA ASN A 187 -22.04 -4.60 -4.18
C ASN A 187 -21.47 -3.73 -3.05
N VAL A 188 -21.84 -4.03 -1.81
CA VAL A 188 -21.40 -3.30 -0.63
C VAL A 188 -20.67 -4.25 0.29
N VAL A 189 -19.43 -3.92 0.63
CA VAL A 189 -18.58 -4.72 1.52
C VAL A 189 -18.06 -3.81 2.63
N LEU A 190 -18.06 -4.31 3.87
CA LEU A 190 -17.43 -3.59 4.98
C LEU A 190 -15.93 -3.43 4.74
N VAL A 191 -15.39 -2.24 5.02
CA VAL A 191 -13.96 -2.00 4.94
C VAL A 191 -13.26 -2.80 6.03
N LYS A 192 -12.31 -3.65 5.61
CA LYS A 192 -11.48 -4.42 6.54
C LYS A 192 -10.33 -3.54 7.00
N PRO A 193 -9.88 -3.68 8.26
CA PRO A 193 -8.69 -2.98 8.73
C PRO A 193 -7.47 -3.35 7.89
N ALA A 194 -6.61 -2.37 7.65
CA ALA A 194 -5.33 -2.57 6.99
C ALA A 194 -4.47 -3.56 7.78
N ARG A 195 -3.77 -4.44 7.05
CA ARG A 195 -2.89 -5.47 7.60
C ARG A 195 -1.48 -5.33 7.07
N ILE A 196 -1.33 -4.90 5.83
CA ILE A 196 -0.06 -4.90 5.11
C ILE A 196 0.72 -3.60 5.41
N PHE A 197 0.05 -2.44 5.35
CA PHE A 197 0.65 -1.15 5.65
C PHE A 197 0.69 -0.85 7.16
N SER A 198 -0.26 -1.37 7.94
CA SER A 198 -0.34 -1.14 9.40
C SER A 198 0.79 -1.80 10.18
N GLN A 199 1.29 -2.97 9.75
CA GLN A 199 2.43 -3.63 10.41
C GLN A 199 3.68 -2.73 10.45
N SER A 200 3.83 -1.80 9.50
CA SER A 200 4.94 -0.86 9.48
C SER A 200 4.82 0.26 10.52
N ALA A 201 3.59 0.61 10.93
CA ALA A 201 3.30 1.61 11.95
C ALA A 201 3.34 1.01 13.37
N ASP A 202 2.69 -0.14 13.58
CA ASP A 202 2.63 -0.81 14.90
C ASP A 202 4.03 -1.19 15.43
N THR A 203 4.92 -1.64 14.54
CA THR A 203 6.30 -2.00 14.91
C THR A 203 7.14 -0.78 15.29
N ARG A 204 6.80 0.41 14.76
CA ARG A 204 7.46 1.67 15.11
C ARG A 204 7.04 2.11 16.50
N GLU A 205 5.75 2.14 16.79
CA GLU A 205 5.23 2.50 18.10
C GLU A 205 5.72 1.51 19.18
N GLN A 206 5.66 0.20 18.91
CA GLN A 206 6.19 -0.81 19.85
C GLN A 206 7.68 -0.62 20.15
N ARG A 207 8.50 -0.25 19.15
CA ARG A 207 9.94 -0.03 19.37
C ARG A 207 10.26 1.30 20.04
N GLU A 208 9.53 2.37 19.73
CA GLU A 208 9.64 3.64 20.45
C GLU A 208 9.23 3.46 21.92
N LEU A 209 8.18 2.68 22.19
CA LEU A 209 7.78 2.27 23.54
C LEU A 209 8.88 1.43 24.23
N GLN A 210 9.51 0.49 23.53
CA GLN A 210 10.63 -0.30 24.07
C GLN A 210 11.88 0.56 24.35
N GLN A 211 12.23 1.51 23.50
CA GLN A 211 13.35 2.42 23.75
C GLN A 211 13.06 3.33 24.95
N LYS A 212 11.85 3.89 25.04
CA LYS A 212 11.44 4.67 26.21
C LYS A 212 11.50 3.83 27.49
N LYS A 213 11.08 2.56 27.42
CA LYS A 213 11.18 1.62 28.54
C LYS A 213 12.64 1.41 28.97
N LEU A 214 13.55 1.15 28.04
CA LEU A 214 14.98 0.95 28.34
C LEU A 214 15.61 2.18 29.01
N VAL A 215 15.33 3.38 28.50
CA VAL A 215 15.84 4.64 29.08
C VAL A 215 15.30 4.84 30.50
N VAL A 216 14.03 4.53 30.74
CA VAL A 216 13.42 4.60 32.08
C VAL A 216 14.04 3.58 33.03
N GLU A 217 14.28 2.35 32.58
CA GLU A 217 14.94 1.30 33.38
C GLU A 217 16.38 1.68 33.74
N GLU A 218 17.14 2.27 32.81
CA GLU A 218 18.49 2.77 33.06
C GLU A 218 18.51 3.93 34.07
N THR A 219 17.56 4.86 33.94
CA THR A 219 17.41 6.00 34.87
C THR A 219 17.07 5.53 36.29
N LEU A 220 16.16 4.56 36.42
CA LEU A 220 15.82 3.94 37.71
C LEU A 220 17.01 3.18 38.32
N GLY A 221 17.82 2.51 37.49
CA GLY A 221 19.04 1.85 37.93
C GLY A 221 20.05 2.81 38.55
N SER A 222 20.26 3.96 37.90
CA SER A 222 21.16 5.03 38.38
C SER A 222 20.67 5.62 39.71
N ILE A 223 19.38 5.99 39.80
CA ILE A 223 18.80 6.56 41.03
C ILE A 223 18.86 5.57 42.21
N ASN A 224 18.63 4.28 41.96
CA ASN A 224 18.69 3.25 42.99
C ASN A 224 20.13 3.02 43.49
N ASN A 225 21.13 3.14 42.61
CA ASN A 225 22.54 3.07 43.00
C ASN A 225 22.96 4.30 43.81
N GLU A 226 22.50 5.49 43.45
CA GLU A 226 22.73 6.73 44.23
C GLU A 226 22.09 6.65 45.63
N SER A 227 20.86 6.13 45.72
CA SER A 227 20.14 5.95 46.98
C SER A 227 20.82 4.92 47.91
N ARG A 228 21.46 3.89 47.32
CA ARG A 228 22.26 2.90 48.07
C ARG A 228 23.58 3.46 48.58
N HIS A 229 24.19 4.41 47.87
CA HIS A 229 25.39 5.10 48.36
C HIS A 229 25.08 6.11 49.47
N GLN A 230 23.90 6.74 49.46
CA GLN A 230 23.47 7.65 50.53
C GLN A 230 22.94 6.97 51.80
N SER A 231 22.57 5.68 51.73
CA SER A 231 22.07 4.92 52.89
C SER A 231 23.15 4.07 53.59
N GLY A 232 24.40 4.20 53.16
CA GLY A 232 25.56 3.45 53.66
C GLY A 232 26.54 4.26 54.53
N GLU A 233 26.20 5.51 54.85
CA GLU A 233 26.85 6.34 55.89
C GLU A 233 25.93 6.47 57.12
#